data_AF-A0A150UKP5-F1
#
_entry.id   AF-A0A150UKP5-F1
#
_cell.length_a   1.000
_cell.length_b   1.000
_cell.length_c   1.000
_cell.angle_alpha   90.00
_cell.angle_beta   90.00
_cell.angle_gamma   90.00
#
_symmetry.space_group_name_H-M   'P 1'
#
loop_
_entity.id
_entity.type
_entity.pdbx_description
1 polymer ?
#
loop_
_entity_poly.entity_id
_entity_poly.type
_entity_poly.pdbx_seq_one_letter_code
_entity_poly.pdbx_strand_id
1 'polypeptide(L)'
;MLRRAVLRFATDRKANVAIIFALTLVPIIFLLGMTLDYTLALRKREQLNAAADAAAIAAVRPAMLAQSDKSVVQATAAAVFAAKANLPGLSTVPTPTITVTDSGLARTITVSYTAQSVNNFPGVLGKQTWDVAGSATARASSAPNMNFYLLMDDSPSMGIGATAGDISNLIKYTAPAYQTAAASQNCGFACHQTNIAHDGGTKDNLAIARQRNITLRIDLVTNAVNQLLNSWSNCPQSGITGGVMQCMSALNNTTYKAALYTFDLGLNELASLTTPTTAGAQVSNISLMPVAYQNCVVVSTNCKTDNGTDIAGALKSINDKMPNPGLGSNSANDTPQEVVFLVTDGVEDKISATCPNASFASNSRCQQPLDTTMCKTIKDRGIKIAVLYTEYLQLIADVNTGIQKTDQWYMNWIDKYDQPTSLTGKIAQNLQACASPGFYNAVKNGQNISDALTDLFIKVASSTASLVQ
;
A
#
# COMPACT_ATOMS: atom_id res chain seq x y z
N MET A 1 -62.88 -44.77 47.62
CA MET A 1 -62.95 -43.36 48.10
C MET A 1 -62.90 -42.33 46.97
N LEU A 2 -62.07 -42.52 45.93
CA LEU A 2 -62.01 -41.61 44.76
C LEU A 2 -63.36 -41.33 44.09
N ARG A 3 -64.19 -42.35 43.84
CA ARG A 3 -65.48 -42.21 43.13
C ARG A 3 -66.47 -41.29 43.87
N ARG A 4 -66.51 -41.34 45.21
CA ARG A 4 -67.33 -40.44 46.04
C ARG A 4 -66.78 -39.01 46.06
N ALA A 5 -65.46 -38.84 46.04
CA ALA A 5 -64.82 -37.53 45.97
C ALA A 5 -65.07 -36.85 44.63
N VAL A 6 -64.97 -37.59 43.51
CA VAL A 6 -65.27 -37.10 42.16
C VAL A 6 -66.75 -36.72 42.00
N LEU A 7 -67.68 -37.52 42.55
CA LEU A 7 -69.10 -37.21 42.53
C LEU A 7 -69.47 -35.99 43.39
N ARG A 8 -68.86 -35.82 44.58
CA ARG A 8 -69.03 -34.61 45.39
C ARG A 8 -68.46 -33.37 44.69
N PHE A 9 -67.31 -33.50 44.03
CA PHE A 9 -66.71 -32.41 43.27
C PHE A 9 -67.58 -32.00 42.07
N ALA A 10 -68.13 -32.97 41.33
CA ALA A 10 -69.02 -32.73 40.19
C ALA A 10 -70.39 -32.14 40.56
N THR A 11 -70.79 -32.19 41.84
CA THR A 11 -72.08 -31.70 42.34
C THR A 11 -71.96 -30.47 43.25
N ASP A 12 -70.74 -29.95 43.47
CA ASP A 12 -70.51 -28.80 44.33
C ASP A 12 -70.93 -27.49 43.63
N ARG A 13 -71.85 -26.74 44.25
CA ARG A 13 -72.39 -25.48 43.71
C ARG A 13 -71.45 -24.28 43.94
N LYS A 14 -70.33 -24.45 44.64
CA LYS A 14 -69.29 -23.43 44.83
C LYS A 14 -68.14 -23.53 43.81
N ALA A 15 -68.31 -24.31 42.74
CA ALA A 15 -67.29 -24.62 41.73
C ALA A 15 -66.88 -23.45 40.80
N ASN A 16 -67.22 -22.19 41.10
CA ASN A 16 -66.82 -21.02 40.30
C ASN A 16 -65.31 -20.97 40.05
N VAL A 17 -64.49 -21.37 41.03
CA VAL A 17 -63.03 -21.44 40.89
C VAL A 17 -62.61 -22.48 39.85
N ALA A 18 -63.24 -23.67 39.85
CA ALA A 18 -62.93 -24.71 38.88
C ALA A 18 -63.35 -24.33 37.45
N ILE A 19 -64.48 -23.63 37.31
CA ILE A 19 -64.97 -23.12 36.01
C ILE A 19 -64.05 -22.00 35.49
N ILE A 20 -63.69 -21.02 36.33
CA ILE A 20 -62.75 -19.95 35.94
C ILE A 20 -61.38 -20.54 35.61
N PHE A 21 -60.89 -21.50 36.40
CA PHE A 21 -59.64 -22.22 36.13
C PHE A 21 -59.70 -22.93 34.77
N ALA A 22 -60.76 -23.69 34.49
CA ALA A 22 -60.90 -24.40 33.21
C ALA A 22 -60.95 -23.44 32.01
N LEU A 23 -61.67 -22.31 32.14
CA LEU A 23 -61.77 -21.30 31.09
C LEU A 23 -60.47 -20.51 30.88
N THR A 24 -59.70 -20.26 31.95
CA THR A 24 -58.40 -19.56 31.87
C THR A 24 -57.27 -20.48 31.42
N LEU A 25 -57.38 -21.79 31.64
CA LEU A 25 -56.42 -22.78 31.17
C LEU A 25 -56.27 -22.77 29.63
N VAL A 26 -57.37 -22.62 28.90
CA VAL A 26 -57.39 -22.63 27.43
C VAL A 26 -56.50 -21.54 26.82
N PRO A 27 -56.68 -20.24 27.12
CA PRO A 27 -55.80 -19.19 26.58
C PRO A 27 -54.36 -19.30 27.09
N ILE A 28 -54.13 -19.79 28.32
CA ILE A 28 -52.76 -19.98 28.84
C ILE A 28 -52.02 -21.06 28.05
N ILE A 29 -52.63 -22.23 27.85
CA ILE A 29 -52.04 -23.32 27.05
C ILE A 29 -51.80 -22.85 25.61
N PHE A 30 -52.74 -22.10 25.04
CA PHE A 30 -52.59 -21.51 23.72
C PHE A 30 -51.34 -20.60 23.63
N LEU A 31 -51.18 -19.67 24.57
CA LEU A 31 -50.04 -18.75 24.61
C LEU A 31 -48.71 -19.48 24.85
N LEU A 32 -48.70 -20.51 25.69
CA LEU A 32 -47.51 -21.35 25.93
C LEU A 32 -47.10 -22.12 24.67
N GLY A 33 -48.06 -22.76 23.98
CA GLY A 33 -47.81 -23.45 22.72
C GLY A 33 -47.27 -22.50 21.65
N MET A 34 -47.89 -21.33 21.50
CA MET A 34 -47.44 -20.28 20.59
C MET A 34 -46.01 -19.81 20.91
N THR A 35 -45.69 -19.61 22.19
CA THR A 35 -44.36 -19.13 22.62
C THR A 35 -43.27 -20.16 22.32
N LEU A 36 -43.56 -21.45 22.54
CA LEU A 36 -42.63 -22.54 22.22
C LEU A 36 -42.39 -22.64 20.71
N ASP A 37 -43.44 -22.65 19.91
CA ASP A 37 -43.35 -22.73 18.45
C ASP A 37 -42.63 -21.50 17.87
N TYR A 38 -42.89 -20.30 18.40
CA TYR A 38 -42.15 -19.09 18.03
C TYR A 38 -40.67 -19.16 18.36
N THR A 39 -40.36 -19.60 19.57
CA THR A 39 -38.96 -19.72 20.01
C THR A 39 -38.22 -20.74 19.16
N LEU A 40 -38.86 -21.85 18.78
CA LEU A 40 -38.29 -22.83 17.87
C LEU A 40 -38.08 -22.25 16.47
N ALA A 41 -39.08 -21.57 15.90
CA ALA A 41 -38.97 -20.92 14.59
C ALA A 41 -37.84 -19.88 14.57
N LEU A 42 -37.70 -19.08 15.62
CA LEU A 42 -36.61 -18.12 15.77
C LEU A 42 -35.23 -18.80 15.83
N ARG A 43 -35.08 -19.86 16.63
CA ARG A 43 -33.84 -20.64 16.67
C ARG A 43 -33.48 -21.22 15.30
N LYS A 44 -34.48 -21.70 14.54
CA LYS A 44 -34.25 -22.19 13.16
C LYS A 44 -33.83 -21.07 12.23
N ARG A 45 -34.44 -19.90 12.34
CA ARG A 45 -34.02 -18.71 11.59
C ARG A 45 -32.57 -18.34 11.90
N GLU A 46 -32.16 -18.34 13.16
CA GLU A 46 -30.76 -18.05 13.55
C GLU A 46 -29.78 -19.09 12.98
N GLN A 47 -30.13 -20.38 13.05
CA GLN A 47 -29.31 -21.45 12.48
C GLN A 47 -29.19 -21.34 10.94
N LEU A 48 -30.28 -20.99 10.25
CA LEU A 48 -30.28 -20.77 8.81
C LEU A 48 -29.56 -19.49 8.39
N ASN A 49 -29.63 -18.42 9.21
CA ASN A 49 -28.81 -17.22 9.01
C ASN A 49 -27.31 -17.57 9.12
N ALA A 50 -26.92 -18.35 10.13
CA ALA A 50 -25.54 -18.82 10.24
C ALA A 50 -25.10 -19.72 9.06
N ALA A 51 -26.02 -20.46 8.45
CA ALA A 51 -25.78 -21.20 7.21
C ALA A 51 -25.60 -20.26 6.01
N ALA A 52 -26.44 -19.22 5.89
CA ALA A 52 -26.36 -18.20 4.85
C ALA A 52 -25.05 -17.41 4.93
N ASP A 53 -24.65 -17.00 6.14
CA ASP A 53 -23.38 -16.31 6.40
C ASP A 53 -22.18 -17.17 5.98
N ALA A 54 -22.17 -18.44 6.40
CA ALA A 54 -21.11 -19.37 6.04
C ALA A 54 -21.01 -19.58 4.52
N ALA A 55 -22.17 -19.65 3.84
CA ALA A 55 -22.24 -19.77 2.39
C ALA A 55 -21.75 -18.50 1.67
N ALA A 56 -22.16 -17.32 2.13
CA ALA A 56 -21.73 -16.04 1.58
C ALA A 56 -20.21 -15.87 1.70
N ILE A 57 -19.64 -16.13 2.89
CA ILE A 57 -18.19 -16.08 3.12
C ILE A 57 -17.46 -17.11 2.24
N ALA A 58 -17.97 -18.33 2.13
CA ALA A 58 -17.33 -19.37 1.32
C ALA A 58 -17.20 -18.98 -0.15
N ALA A 59 -18.18 -18.26 -0.70
CA ALA A 59 -18.20 -17.79 -2.09
C ALA A 59 -17.38 -16.52 -2.36
N VAL A 60 -16.82 -15.89 -1.33
CA VAL A 60 -15.88 -14.75 -1.48
C VAL A 60 -14.44 -15.09 -1.07
N ARG A 61 -14.11 -16.38 -0.85
CA ARG A 61 -12.73 -16.83 -0.59
C ARG A 61 -11.82 -16.56 -1.79
N PRO A 62 -10.49 -16.43 -1.62
CA PRO A 62 -9.56 -16.13 -2.72
C PRO A 62 -9.72 -17.03 -3.96
N ALA A 63 -9.88 -18.34 -3.77
CA ALA A 63 -10.12 -19.29 -4.87
C ALA A 63 -11.42 -19.01 -5.63
N MET A 64 -12.46 -18.53 -4.94
CA MET A 64 -13.73 -18.14 -5.55
C MET A 64 -13.64 -16.76 -6.19
N LEU A 65 -12.85 -15.82 -5.66
CA LEU A 65 -12.60 -14.53 -6.33
C LEU A 65 -11.90 -14.70 -7.68
N ALA A 66 -11.02 -15.70 -7.81
CA ALA A 66 -10.37 -16.04 -9.07
C ALA A 66 -11.28 -16.76 -10.08
N GLN A 67 -12.46 -17.21 -9.66
CA GLN A 67 -13.39 -17.94 -10.54
C GLN A 67 -14.24 -16.97 -11.37
N SER A 68 -14.15 -17.09 -12.69
CA SER A 68 -14.93 -16.30 -13.65
C SER A 68 -16.33 -16.88 -13.89
N ASP A 69 -16.49 -18.20 -13.77
CA ASP A 69 -17.79 -18.85 -13.93
C ASP A 69 -18.64 -18.68 -12.66
N LYS A 70 -19.65 -17.80 -12.75
CA LYS A 70 -20.58 -17.54 -11.65
C LYS A 70 -21.37 -18.78 -11.22
N SER A 71 -21.57 -19.75 -12.10
CA SER A 71 -22.28 -20.99 -11.77
C SER A 71 -21.51 -21.84 -10.75
N VAL A 72 -20.18 -21.89 -10.87
CA VAL A 72 -19.28 -22.59 -9.93
C VAL A 72 -19.31 -21.91 -8.56
N VAL A 73 -19.33 -20.57 -8.53
CA VAL A 73 -19.43 -19.78 -7.29
C VAL A 73 -20.77 -20.02 -6.60
N GLN A 74 -21.87 -19.98 -7.36
CA GLN A 74 -23.22 -20.26 -6.86
C GLN A 74 -23.33 -21.69 -6.33
N ALA A 75 -22.81 -22.68 -7.07
CA ALA A 75 -22.80 -24.08 -6.63
C ALA A 75 -22.01 -24.27 -5.33
N THR A 76 -20.89 -23.56 -5.16
CA THR A 76 -20.08 -23.62 -3.92
C THR A 76 -20.84 -23.06 -2.72
N ALA A 77 -21.46 -21.88 -2.86
CA ALA A 77 -22.31 -21.31 -1.81
C ALA A 77 -23.51 -22.21 -1.49
N ALA A 78 -24.17 -22.76 -2.50
CA ALA A 78 -25.31 -23.65 -2.33
C ALA A 78 -24.94 -24.92 -1.56
N ALA A 79 -23.79 -25.53 -1.89
CA ALA A 79 -23.30 -26.72 -1.19
C ALA A 79 -22.99 -26.44 0.29
N VAL A 80 -22.34 -25.31 0.60
CA VAL A 80 -22.06 -24.90 1.98
C VAL A 80 -23.34 -24.61 2.76
N PHE A 81 -24.30 -23.94 2.13
CA PHE A 81 -25.60 -23.68 2.74
C PHE A 81 -26.33 -24.99 3.04
N ALA A 82 -26.46 -25.89 2.05
CA ALA A 82 -27.16 -27.16 2.18
C ALA A 82 -26.57 -28.06 3.28
N ALA A 83 -25.24 -28.07 3.42
CA ALA A 83 -24.55 -28.83 4.47
C ALA A 83 -24.91 -28.36 5.89
N LYS A 84 -25.29 -27.09 6.07
CA LYS A 84 -25.63 -26.50 7.38
C LYS A 84 -27.14 -26.30 7.59
N ALA A 85 -27.91 -26.20 6.51
CA ALA A 85 -29.35 -25.94 6.53
C ALA A 85 -30.20 -27.21 6.75
N ASN A 86 -29.59 -28.40 6.78
CA ASN A 86 -30.26 -29.65 7.12
C ASN A 86 -30.53 -29.73 8.64
N LEU A 87 -31.56 -29.00 9.09
CA LEU A 87 -31.91 -28.86 10.49
C LEU A 87 -33.18 -29.67 10.82
N PRO A 88 -33.22 -30.38 11.96
CA PRO A 88 -34.44 -31.07 12.38
C PRO A 88 -35.56 -30.05 12.68
N GLY A 89 -36.81 -30.40 12.38
CA GLY A 89 -37.97 -29.52 12.59
C GLY A 89 -38.22 -28.51 11.48
N LEU A 90 -37.53 -28.61 10.34
CA LEU A 90 -37.93 -27.97 9.09
C LEU A 90 -38.77 -28.94 8.25
N SER A 91 -39.71 -28.42 7.47
CA SER A 91 -40.53 -29.25 6.56
C SER A 91 -39.68 -29.87 5.44
N THR A 92 -38.70 -29.14 4.94
CA THR A 92 -37.73 -29.55 3.92
C THR A 92 -36.44 -28.76 4.11
N VAL A 93 -35.34 -29.23 3.51
CA VAL A 93 -34.10 -28.42 3.44
C VAL A 93 -34.34 -27.26 2.47
N PRO A 94 -34.18 -25.99 2.89
CA PRO A 94 -34.44 -24.85 2.03
C PRO A 94 -33.38 -24.75 0.93
N THR A 95 -33.82 -24.38 -0.27
CA THR A 95 -32.92 -24.03 -1.38
C THR A 95 -32.67 -22.52 -1.35
N PRO A 96 -31.42 -22.06 -1.23
CA PRO A 96 -31.12 -20.63 -1.18
C PRO A 96 -31.17 -20.00 -2.57
N THR A 97 -31.52 -18.72 -2.64
CA THR A 97 -31.28 -17.85 -3.79
C THR A 97 -29.95 -17.14 -3.61
N ILE A 98 -29.02 -17.32 -4.55
CA ILE A 98 -27.64 -16.80 -4.48
C ILE A 98 -27.39 -15.82 -5.61
N THR A 99 -27.13 -14.56 -5.26
CA THR A 99 -26.80 -13.49 -6.21
C THR A 99 -25.32 -13.19 -6.17
N VAL A 100 -24.67 -13.22 -7.34
CA VAL A 100 -23.23 -12.92 -7.51
C VAL A 100 -23.07 -11.62 -8.31
N THR A 101 -22.63 -10.57 -7.63
CA THR A 101 -22.41 -9.25 -8.23
C THR A 101 -20.93 -8.91 -8.22
N ASP A 102 -20.35 -8.71 -9.40
CA ASP A 102 -18.96 -8.32 -9.58
C ASP A 102 -18.89 -6.85 -9.99
N SER A 103 -18.01 -6.09 -9.33
CA SER A 103 -17.76 -4.67 -9.57
C SER A 103 -16.27 -4.41 -9.46
N GLY A 104 -15.60 -4.37 -10.61
CA GLY A 104 -14.14 -4.26 -10.67
C GLY A 104 -13.47 -5.44 -9.97
N LEU A 105 -12.64 -5.15 -8.96
CA LEU A 105 -11.96 -6.16 -8.14
C LEU A 105 -12.84 -6.76 -7.04
N ALA A 106 -14.03 -6.20 -6.80
CA ALA A 106 -14.88 -6.58 -5.69
C ALA A 106 -16.01 -7.54 -6.14
N ARG A 107 -16.20 -8.61 -5.39
CA ARG A 107 -17.33 -9.53 -5.50
C ARG A 107 -18.21 -9.41 -4.28
N THR A 108 -19.51 -9.22 -4.50
CA THR A 108 -20.55 -9.24 -3.48
C THR A 108 -21.45 -10.46 -3.70
N ILE A 109 -21.57 -11.28 -2.68
CA ILE A 109 -22.43 -12.47 -2.63
C ILE A 109 -23.57 -12.18 -1.67
N THR A 110 -24.81 -12.34 -2.14
CA THR A 110 -26.00 -12.33 -1.29
C THR A 110 -26.65 -13.70 -1.34
N VAL A 111 -26.82 -14.33 -0.16
CA VAL A 111 -27.50 -15.60 0.02
C VAL A 111 -28.79 -15.32 0.76
N SER A 112 -29.93 -15.61 0.15
CA SER A 112 -31.25 -15.47 0.76
C SER A 112 -31.98 -16.81 0.77
N TYR A 113 -32.84 -17.03 1.76
CA TYR A 113 -33.59 -18.28 1.87
C TYR A 113 -34.99 -18.04 2.45
N THR A 114 -35.87 -18.98 2.17
CA THR A 114 -37.18 -19.13 2.81
C THR A 114 -37.32 -20.59 3.24
N ALA A 115 -37.79 -20.83 4.46
CA ALA A 115 -37.99 -22.16 5.00
C ALA A 115 -39.27 -22.22 5.85
N GLN A 116 -39.75 -23.43 6.10
CA GLN A 116 -40.93 -23.66 6.94
C GLN A 116 -40.52 -24.43 8.19
N SER A 117 -40.65 -23.78 9.35
CA SER A 117 -40.48 -24.43 10.66
C SER A 117 -41.74 -25.19 11.02
N VAL A 118 -41.62 -26.48 11.30
CA VAL A 118 -42.73 -27.32 11.76
C VAL A 118 -43.09 -26.94 13.20
N ASN A 119 -44.38 -26.70 13.44
CA ASN A 119 -44.90 -26.37 14.75
C ASN A 119 -45.18 -27.63 15.56
N ASN A 120 -44.91 -27.61 16.86
CA ASN A 120 -45.21 -28.71 17.77
C ASN A 120 -46.68 -28.69 18.23
N PHE A 121 -47.36 -27.54 18.17
CA PHE A 121 -48.77 -27.39 18.56
C PHE A 121 -49.68 -26.94 17.39
N PRO A 122 -49.69 -27.66 16.25
CA PRO A 122 -50.37 -27.20 15.04
C PRO A 122 -51.89 -27.15 15.18
N GLY A 123 -52.49 -28.02 16.00
CA GLY A 123 -53.93 -28.04 16.26
C GLY A 123 -54.42 -26.90 17.15
N VAL A 124 -53.53 -26.37 18.00
CA VAL A 124 -53.83 -25.21 18.85
C VAL A 124 -53.76 -23.91 18.05
N LEU A 125 -52.82 -23.83 17.09
CA LEU A 125 -52.54 -22.63 16.31
C LEU A 125 -53.24 -22.59 14.94
N GLY A 126 -53.82 -23.70 14.49
CA GLY A 126 -54.39 -23.83 13.14
C GLY A 126 -53.37 -23.73 12.00
N LYS A 127 -52.07 -23.77 12.32
CA LYS A 127 -50.96 -23.69 11.36
C LYS A 127 -49.95 -24.81 11.60
N GLN A 128 -49.73 -25.62 10.57
CA GLN A 128 -48.76 -26.73 10.59
C GLN A 128 -47.31 -26.25 10.61
N THR A 129 -47.04 -25.11 9.95
CA THR A 129 -45.71 -24.53 9.83
C THR A 129 -45.75 -23.01 9.95
N TRP A 130 -44.62 -22.43 10.35
CA TRP A 130 -44.35 -20.99 10.26
C TRP A 130 -43.22 -20.72 9.27
N ASP A 131 -43.45 -19.73 8.40
CA ASP A 131 -42.44 -19.29 7.45
C ASP A 131 -41.34 -18.51 8.18
N VAL A 132 -40.10 -18.88 7.89
CA VAL A 132 -38.90 -18.16 8.30
C VAL A 132 -38.11 -17.79 7.05
N ALA A 133 -37.60 -16.56 7.02
CA ALA A 133 -36.77 -16.08 5.93
C ALA A 133 -35.58 -15.31 6.51
N GLY A 134 -34.53 -15.23 5.72
CA GLY A 134 -33.31 -14.52 6.07
C GLY A 134 -32.42 -14.29 4.87
N SER A 135 -31.44 -13.43 5.06
CA SER A 135 -30.42 -13.14 4.06
C SER A 135 -29.10 -12.78 4.71
N ALA A 136 -28.00 -13.19 4.09
CA ALA A 136 -26.65 -12.83 4.43
C ALA A 136 -25.94 -12.26 3.19
N THR A 137 -25.09 -11.26 3.41
CA THR A 137 -24.24 -10.70 2.35
C THR A 137 -22.79 -10.80 2.78
N ALA A 138 -21.90 -11.07 1.84
CA ALA A 138 -20.46 -10.95 2.04
C ALA A 138 -19.83 -10.28 0.83
N ARG A 139 -18.82 -9.45 1.04
CA ARG A 139 -18.09 -8.76 -0.02
C ARG A 139 -16.59 -8.93 0.19
N ALA A 140 -15.87 -9.35 -0.84
CA ALA A 140 -14.42 -9.33 -0.83
C ALA A 140 -13.86 -8.70 -2.11
N SER A 141 -12.66 -8.15 -2.01
CA SER A 141 -11.95 -7.54 -3.13
C SER A 141 -10.58 -8.18 -3.30
N SER A 142 -10.23 -8.51 -4.55
CA SER A 142 -8.90 -8.99 -4.90
C SER A 142 -7.86 -7.87 -4.91
N ALA A 143 -6.60 -8.23 -4.73
CA ALA A 143 -5.49 -7.34 -5.06
C ALA A 143 -5.42 -7.12 -6.59
N PRO A 144 -4.90 -5.98 -7.08
CA PRO A 144 -4.86 -5.68 -8.50
C PRO A 144 -3.58 -6.21 -9.14
N ASN A 145 -3.61 -6.43 -10.45
CA ASN A 145 -2.42 -6.36 -11.29
C ASN A 145 -1.89 -4.92 -11.30
N MET A 146 -0.58 -4.74 -11.15
CA MET A 146 0.04 -3.42 -11.00
C MET A 146 1.34 -3.28 -11.79
N ASN A 147 1.54 -2.12 -12.40
CA ASN A 147 2.77 -1.70 -13.03
C ASN A 147 3.43 -0.64 -12.13
N PHE A 148 4.69 -0.88 -11.77
CA PHE A 148 5.48 0.01 -10.92
C PHE A 148 6.56 0.70 -11.74
N TYR A 149 6.56 2.03 -11.73
CA TYR A 149 7.58 2.87 -12.33
C TYR A 149 8.46 3.38 -11.21
N LEU A 150 9.57 2.69 -11.00
CA LEU A 150 10.55 3.03 -9.99
C LEU A 150 11.38 4.20 -10.54
N LEU A 151 11.26 5.37 -9.91
CA LEU A 151 11.97 6.61 -10.25
C LEU A 151 12.95 7.02 -9.13
N MET A 152 14.24 6.81 -9.37
CA MET A 152 15.33 6.93 -8.39
C MET A 152 16.14 8.18 -8.66
N ASP A 153 16.26 9.04 -7.67
CA ASP A 153 17.16 10.17 -7.75
C ASP A 153 18.62 9.69 -7.81
N ASP A 154 19.33 10.06 -8.87
CA ASP A 154 20.77 9.83 -9.02
C ASP A 154 21.57 11.14 -9.14
N SER A 155 20.93 12.26 -8.83
CA SER A 155 21.56 13.58 -8.86
C SER A 155 22.73 13.70 -7.86
N PRO A 156 23.63 14.70 -8.01
CA PRO A 156 24.81 14.83 -7.16
C PRO A 156 24.52 14.88 -5.65
N SER A 157 23.35 15.36 -5.21
CA SER A 157 22.97 15.40 -3.79
C SER A 157 22.84 14.00 -3.18
N MET A 158 22.55 12.99 -3.99
CA MET A 158 22.48 11.58 -3.59
C MET A 158 23.85 10.98 -3.28
N GLY A 159 24.93 11.70 -3.62
CA GLY A 159 26.32 11.37 -3.27
C GLY A 159 26.74 11.79 -1.87
N ILE A 160 25.83 12.29 -1.02
CA ILE A 160 26.14 12.58 0.39
C ILE A 160 26.44 11.29 1.17
N GLY A 161 27.31 11.38 2.18
CA GLY A 161 27.47 10.30 3.16
C GLY A 161 26.11 9.90 3.76
N ALA A 162 25.85 8.59 3.82
CA ALA A 162 24.55 8.05 4.20
C ALA A 162 24.17 8.36 5.65
N THR A 163 25.17 8.45 6.53
CA THR A 163 25.01 8.81 7.93
C THR A 163 25.85 10.02 8.32
N ALA A 164 25.61 10.60 9.50
CA ALA A 164 26.49 11.63 10.06
C ALA A 164 27.96 11.16 10.14
N GLY A 165 28.17 9.87 10.49
CA GLY A 165 29.51 9.26 10.50
C GLY A 165 30.12 9.15 9.11
N ASP A 166 29.33 8.78 8.09
CA ASP A 166 29.80 8.74 6.71
C ASP A 166 30.13 10.13 6.17
N ILE A 167 29.32 11.14 6.49
CA ILE A 167 29.61 12.55 6.16
C ILE A 167 30.92 13.00 6.80
N SER A 168 31.10 12.75 8.10
CA SER A 168 32.34 13.10 8.80
C SER A 168 33.56 12.38 8.21
N ASN A 169 33.42 11.10 7.86
CA ASN A 169 34.48 10.35 7.18
C ASN A 169 34.79 10.92 5.78
N LEU A 170 33.79 11.33 5.01
CA LEU A 170 34.00 11.98 3.72
C LEU A 170 34.76 13.30 3.89
N ILE A 171 34.34 14.16 4.81
CA ILE A 171 35.03 15.43 5.09
C ILE A 171 36.50 15.16 5.50
N LYS A 172 36.72 14.17 6.37
CA LYS A 172 38.07 13.77 6.80
C LYS A 172 38.94 13.27 5.65
N TYR A 173 38.42 12.37 4.81
CA TYR A 173 39.20 11.75 3.72
C TYR A 173 39.22 12.57 2.43
N THR A 174 38.50 13.68 2.40
CA THR A 174 38.64 14.72 1.37
C THR A 174 39.40 15.93 1.90
N ALA A 175 39.99 15.88 3.10
CA ALA A 175 40.85 16.96 3.59
C ALA A 175 42.08 17.18 2.66
N PRO A 176 42.79 18.32 2.75
CA PRO A 176 43.94 18.64 1.88
C PRO A 176 45.05 17.57 1.85
N ALA A 177 45.14 16.74 2.90
CA ALA A 177 46.08 15.62 2.96
C ALA A 177 45.75 14.46 2.00
N TYR A 178 44.51 14.37 1.50
CA TYR A 178 44.01 13.26 0.69
C TYR A 178 43.40 13.70 -0.64
N GLN A 179 42.94 14.96 -0.74
CA GLN A 179 42.37 15.53 -1.96
C GLN A 179 43.18 16.77 -2.38
N THR A 180 43.86 16.70 -3.51
CA THR A 180 44.70 17.80 -4.01
C THR A 180 43.89 18.86 -4.75
N ALA A 181 42.72 18.52 -5.28
CA ALA A 181 41.81 19.50 -5.89
C ALA A 181 41.15 20.37 -4.82
N ALA A 182 41.55 21.64 -4.73
CA ALA A 182 41.07 22.56 -3.69
C ALA A 182 39.54 22.69 -3.65
N ALA A 183 38.88 22.69 -4.81
CA ALA A 183 37.42 22.76 -4.94
C ALA A 183 36.69 21.51 -4.41
N SER A 184 37.39 20.40 -4.25
CA SER A 184 36.84 19.11 -3.79
C SER A 184 37.23 18.77 -2.35
N GLN A 185 37.93 19.67 -1.65
CA GLN A 185 38.43 19.42 -0.30
C GLN A 185 37.38 19.59 0.80
N ASN A 186 37.50 18.83 1.89
CA ASN A 186 36.64 18.87 3.08
C ASN A 186 35.13 18.74 2.76
N CYS A 187 34.79 17.90 1.78
CA CYS A 187 33.44 17.77 1.28
C CYS A 187 32.71 16.60 1.94
N GLY A 188 31.46 16.82 2.34
CA GLY A 188 30.53 15.77 2.78
C GLY A 188 29.88 14.98 1.64
N PHE A 189 30.17 15.36 0.38
CA PHE A 189 29.66 14.72 -0.83
C PHE A 189 30.77 14.04 -1.62
N ALA A 190 30.42 12.87 -2.15
CA ALA A 190 31.20 12.06 -3.05
C ALA A 190 30.95 12.45 -4.52
N CYS A 191 31.28 13.68 -4.90
CA CYS A 191 31.10 14.18 -6.27
C CYS A 191 31.78 13.26 -7.30
N HIS A 192 31.02 12.88 -8.33
CA HIS A 192 31.46 11.97 -9.40
C HIS A 192 32.08 12.76 -10.57
N GLN A 193 33.32 13.20 -10.42
CA GLN A 193 33.97 14.08 -11.39
C GLN A 193 34.78 13.29 -12.43
N THR A 194 34.43 13.47 -13.71
CA THR A 194 35.07 12.81 -14.85
C THR A 194 36.38 13.47 -15.29
N ASN A 195 36.61 14.73 -14.90
CA ASN A 195 37.83 15.50 -15.21
C ASN A 195 38.38 16.23 -13.98
N ILE A 196 38.57 15.51 -12.88
CA ILE A 196 39.16 16.02 -11.63
C ILE A 196 40.55 16.67 -11.84
N ALA A 197 41.28 16.27 -12.89
CA ALA A 197 42.59 16.82 -13.23
C ALA A 197 42.54 18.32 -13.58
N HIS A 198 41.40 18.80 -14.10
CA HIS A 198 41.17 20.23 -14.30
C HIS A 198 41.36 21.04 -13.01
N ASP A 199 40.94 20.48 -11.88
CA ASP A 199 41.02 21.12 -10.57
C ASP A 199 42.33 20.79 -9.82
N GLY A 200 43.29 20.13 -10.49
CA GLY A 200 44.55 19.70 -9.90
C GLY A 200 44.43 18.43 -9.03
N GLY A 201 43.33 17.68 -9.17
CA GLY A 201 43.14 16.41 -8.47
C GLY A 201 43.52 15.20 -9.31
N THR A 202 43.74 14.07 -8.65
CA THR A 202 44.04 12.77 -9.31
C THR A 202 42.93 11.75 -9.14
N LYS A 203 42.03 11.97 -8.17
CA LYS A 203 40.89 11.12 -7.84
C LYS A 203 39.75 12.01 -7.39
N ASP A 204 38.54 11.75 -7.89
CA ASP A 204 37.34 12.43 -7.43
C ASP A 204 36.91 11.93 -6.04
N ASN A 205 35.94 12.62 -5.44
CA ASN A 205 35.48 12.27 -4.11
C ASN A 205 34.69 10.95 -4.10
N LEU A 206 34.07 10.57 -5.22
CA LEU A 206 33.46 9.24 -5.36
C LEU A 206 34.50 8.13 -5.28
N ALA A 207 35.61 8.22 -6.01
CA ALA A 207 36.69 7.23 -5.91
C ALA A 207 37.27 7.14 -4.49
N ILE A 208 37.40 8.27 -3.79
CA ILE A 208 37.82 8.30 -2.37
C ILE A 208 36.80 7.55 -1.50
N ALA A 209 35.49 7.82 -1.66
CA ALA A 209 34.43 7.17 -0.91
C ALA A 209 34.47 5.64 -1.09
N ARG A 210 34.57 5.18 -2.34
CA ARG A 210 34.67 3.76 -2.68
C ARG A 210 35.93 3.11 -2.10
N GLN A 211 37.09 3.76 -2.22
CA GLN A 211 38.35 3.25 -1.67
C GLN A 211 38.30 3.09 -0.14
N ARG A 212 37.49 3.90 0.55
CA ARG A 212 37.37 3.93 2.00
C ARG A 212 36.13 3.20 2.54
N ASN A 213 35.34 2.57 1.68
CA ASN A 213 34.07 1.92 2.03
C ASN A 213 33.11 2.86 2.77
N ILE A 214 33.06 4.14 2.37
CA ILE A 214 32.10 5.09 2.92
C ILE A 214 30.76 4.88 2.22
N THR A 215 29.69 4.71 3.00
CA THR A 215 28.36 4.47 2.44
C THR A 215 27.74 5.79 2.03
N LEU A 216 27.20 5.85 0.81
CA LEU A 216 26.50 7.01 0.28
C LEU A 216 24.99 6.80 0.32
N ARG A 217 24.23 7.89 0.32
CA ARG A 217 22.75 7.81 0.27
C ARG A 217 22.28 7.01 -0.95
N ILE A 218 22.90 7.22 -2.12
CA ILE A 218 22.58 6.45 -3.34
C ILE A 218 22.83 4.94 -3.16
N ASP A 219 23.81 4.53 -2.35
CA ASP A 219 24.07 3.10 -2.08
C ASP A 219 22.92 2.47 -1.29
N LEU A 220 22.38 3.20 -0.31
CA LEU A 220 21.23 2.74 0.45
C LEU A 220 19.97 2.63 -0.42
N VAL A 221 19.78 3.58 -1.34
CA VAL A 221 18.68 3.53 -2.32
C VAL A 221 18.85 2.33 -3.25
N THR A 222 20.04 2.10 -3.81
CA THR A 222 20.34 0.94 -4.65
C THR A 222 20.11 -0.37 -3.91
N ASN A 223 20.52 -0.47 -2.65
CA ASN A 223 20.28 -1.65 -1.80
C ASN A 223 18.78 -1.88 -1.55
N ALA A 224 18.02 -0.81 -1.29
CA ALA A 224 16.58 -0.90 -1.10
C ALA A 224 15.86 -1.39 -2.35
N VAL A 225 16.22 -0.88 -3.53
CA VAL A 225 15.68 -1.34 -4.82
C VAL A 225 16.12 -2.78 -5.11
N ASN A 226 17.35 -3.16 -4.78
CA ASN A 226 17.82 -4.54 -4.90
C ASN A 226 17.01 -5.50 -4.02
N GLN A 227 16.68 -5.11 -2.78
CA GLN A 227 15.80 -5.90 -1.92
C GLN A 227 14.38 -6.01 -2.50
N LEU A 228 13.85 -4.90 -3.02
CA LEU A 228 12.52 -4.84 -3.63
C LEU A 228 12.39 -5.77 -4.84
N LEU A 229 13.42 -5.85 -5.70
CA LEU A 229 13.37 -6.56 -6.98
C LEU A 229 14.07 -7.93 -7.00
N ASN A 230 15.16 -8.11 -6.25
CA ASN A 230 16.04 -9.29 -6.40
C ASN A 230 16.10 -10.19 -5.17
N SER A 231 16.12 -9.64 -3.96
CA SER A 231 16.43 -10.45 -2.77
C SER A 231 15.63 -10.05 -1.53
N TRP A 232 14.70 -10.91 -1.11
CA TRP A 232 13.99 -10.78 0.15
C TRP A 232 13.73 -12.13 0.81
N SER A 233 14.31 -12.36 1.99
CA SER A 233 14.21 -13.63 2.72
C SER A 233 12.93 -13.79 3.55
N ASN A 234 12.18 -12.70 3.76
CA ASN A 234 11.06 -12.68 4.71
C ASN A 234 9.72 -13.00 4.04
N CYS A 235 9.74 -13.64 2.86
CA CYS A 235 8.51 -14.03 2.18
C CYS A 235 7.79 -15.12 2.99
N PRO A 236 6.55 -14.91 3.44
CA PRO A 236 5.81 -15.90 4.23
C PRO A 236 5.39 -17.13 3.40
N GLN A 237 5.41 -17.04 2.07
CA GLN A 237 5.07 -18.15 1.18
C GLN A 237 6.33 -18.96 0.83
N SER A 238 6.35 -20.23 1.24
CA SER A 238 7.44 -21.16 0.92
C SER A 238 7.61 -21.37 -0.59
N GLY A 239 8.86 -21.44 -1.06
CA GLY A 239 9.18 -21.76 -2.45
C GLY A 239 9.17 -20.56 -3.40
N ILE A 240 8.91 -19.35 -2.90
CA ILE A 240 9.06 -18.12 -3.68
C ILE A 240 10.47 -17.56 -3.50
N THR A 241 11.14 -17.27 -4.62
CA THR A 241 12.46 -16.64 -4.66
C THR A 241 12.36 -15.29 -5.36
N GLY A 242 13.29 -14.38 -5.05
CA GLY A 242 13.32 -13.02 -5.60
C GLY A 242 13.18 -11.94 -4.53
N GLY A 243 12.75 -10.75 -4.94
CA GLY A 243 12.51 -9.62 -4.05
C GLY A 243 11.10 -9.57 -3.48
N VAL A 244 10.80 -8.46 -2.79
CA VAL A 244 9.50 -8.18 -2.19
C VAL A 244 8.37 -8.22 -3.23
N MET A 245 8.60 -7.71 -4.45
CA MET A 245 7.59 -7.69 -5.51
C MET A 245 7.11 -9.09 -5.90
N GLN A 246 8.04 -10.03 -6.09
CA GLN A 246 7.72 -11.42 -6.45
C GLN A 246 6.93 -12.10 -5.34
N CYS A 247 7.33 -11.89 -4.08
CA CYS A 247 6.60 -12.44 -2.94
C CYS A 247 5.17 -11.92 -2.87
N MET A 248 4.98 -10.60 -2.94
CA MET A 248 3.65 -10.00 -2.85
C MET A 248 2.77 -10.37 -4.06
N SER A 249 3.34 -10.42 -5.26
CA SER A 249 2.65 -10.89 -6.47
C SER A 249 2.13 -12.33 -6.29
N ALA A 250 2.96 -13.22 -5.75
CA ALA A 250 2.60 -14.61 -5.48
C ALA A 250 1.52 -14.74 -4.39
N LEU A 251 1.68 -14.05 -3.25
CA LEU A 251 0.71 -14.06 -2.15
C LEU A 251 -0.67 -13.56 -2.57
N ASN A 252 -0.67 -12.54 -3.43
CA ASN A 252 -1.90 -11.88 -3.88
C ASN A 252 -2.51 -12.54 -5.13
N ASN A 253 -1.84 -13.53 -5.75
CA ASN A 253 -2.19 -14.11 -7.04
C ASN A 253 -2.44 -13.03 -8.11
N THR A 254 -1.49 -12.10 -8.23
CA THR A 254 -1.53 -10.94 -9.14
C THR A 254 -0.25 -10.89 -9.96
N THR A 255 -0.27 -10.14 -11.07
CA THR A 255 0.92 -9.86 -11.87
C THR A 255 1.44 -8.46 -11.56
N TYR A 256 2.70 -8.39 -11.13
CA TYR A 256 3.43 -7.13 -11.02
C TYR A 256 4.47 -7.00 -12.12
N LYS A 257 4.55 -5.80 -12.70
CA LYS A 257 5.64 -5.40 -13.59
C LYS A 257 6.39 -4.23 -13.00
N ALA A 258 7.67 -4.12 -13.32
CA ALA A 258 8.53 -3.04 -12.89
C ALA A 258 9.22 -2.41 -14.09
N ALA A 259 9.25 -1.09 -14.13
CA ALA A 259 10.17 -0.30 -14.92
C ALA A 259 11.13 0.41 -13.96
N LEU A 260 12.40 0.55 -14.36
CA LEU A 260 13.45 1.13 -13.53
C LEU A 260 14.04 2.34 -14.25
N TYR A 261 13.94 3.49 -13.59
CA TYR A 261 14.45 4.77 -14.05
C TYR A 261 15.29 5.41 -12.96
N THR A 262 16.34 6.09 -13.39
CA THR A 262 16.98 7.12 -12.55
C THR A 262 16.70 8.50 -13.11
N PHE A 263 16.94 9.54 -12.33
CA PHE A 263 16.80 10.91 -12.81
C PHE A 263 17.75 11.89 -12.13
N ASP A 264 18.20 12.82 -12.96
CA ASP A 264 19.04 13.95 -12.62
C ASP A 264 18.43 15.22 -13.23
N LEU A 265 19.11 15.90 -14.16
CA LEU A 265 18.54 16.88 -15.08
C LEU A 265 17.63 16.26 -16.15
N GLY A 266 17.72 14.95 -16.36
CA GLY A 266 16.88 14.20 -17.29
C GLY A 266 16.36 12.88 -16.70
N LEU A 267 15.52 12.20 -17.47
CA LEU A 267 15.06 10.84 -17.14
C LEU A 267 15.97 9.82 -17.83
N ASN A 268 16.57 8.94 -17.05
CA ASN A 268 17.46 7.88 -17.51
C ASN A 268 16.72 6.53 -17.42
N GLU A 269 16.52 5.84 -18.56
CA GLU A 269 15.85 4.53 -18.59
C GLU A 269 16.86 3.39 -18.40
N LEU A 270 16.76 2.65 -17.30
CA LEU A 270 17.55 1.45 -17.06
C LEU A 270 16.81 0.18 -17.50
N ALA A 271 15.50 0.13 -17.26
CA ALA A 271 14.63 -0.94 -17.73
C ALA A 271 13.25 -0.39 -18.10
N SER A 272 12.82 -0.66 -19.33
CA SER A 272 11.41 -0.51 -19.70
C SER A 272 10.53 -1.49 -18.93
N LEU A 273 9.22 -1.25 -18.91
CA LEU A 273 8.26 -2.03 -18.12
C LEU A 273 8.34 -3.54 -18.43
N THR A 274 8.81 -4.30 -17.47
CA THR A 274 9.13 -5.73 -17.61
C THR A 274 8.86 -6.49 -16.30
N THR A 275 9.28 -7.75 -16.20
CA THR A 275 9.15 -8.51 -14.95
C THR A 275 10.07 -7.93 -13.85
N PRO A 276 9.72 -8.04 -12.56
CA PRO A 276 10.57 -7.56 -11.47
C PRO A 276 11.99 -8.14 -11.50
N THR A 277 12.14 -9.40 -11.89
CA THR A 277 13.46 -10.04 -12.03
C THR A 277 14.29 -9.42 -13.16
N THR A 278 13.69 -9.13 -14.31
CA THR A 278 14.40 -8.50 -15.45
C THR A 278 14.78 -7.05 -15.15
N ALA A 279 13.88 -6.28 -14.52
CA ALA A 279 14.20 -4.94 -14.04
C ALA A 279 15.28 -4.97 -12.95
N GLY A 280 15.21 -5.96 -12.05
CA GLY A 280 16.16 -6.21 -10.98
C GLY A 280 17.59 -6.45 -11.46
N ALA A 281 17.77 -7.08 -12.63
CA ALA A 281 19.08 -7.25 -13.25
C ALA A 281 19.77 -5.92 -13.63
N GLN A 282 19.03 -4.81 -13.68
CA GLN A 282 19.54 -3.48 -14.02
C GLN A 282 19.88 -2.63 -12.78
N VAL A 283 19.63 -3.13 -11.56
CA VAL A 283 19.86 -2.35 -10.32
C VAL A 283 21.32 -1.96 -10.14
N SER A 284 22.26 -2.78 -10.60
CA SER A 284 23.70 -2.45 -10.56
C SER A 284 24.08 -1.26 -11.45
N ASN A 285 23.21 -0.84 -12.36
CA ASN A 285 23.42 0.31 -13.24
C ASN A 285 22.92 1.63 -12.62
N ILE A 286 22.32 1.60 -11.43
CA ILE A 286 22.03 2.82 -10.66
C ILE A 286 23.37 3.42 -10.21
N SER A 287 23.72 4.57 -10.77
CA SER A 287 25.00 5.24 -10.52
C SER A 287 24.81 6.73 -10.37
N LEU A 288 25.60 7.37 -9.50
CA LEU A 288 25.57 8.81 -9.31
C LEU A 288 25.87 9.53 -10.63
N MET A 289 25.11 10.58 -10.94
CA MET A 289 25.29 11.40 -12.13
C MET A 289 26.75 11.89 -12.24
N PRO A 290 27.44 11.66 -13.38
CA PRO A 290 28.76 12.20 -13.61
C PRO A 290 28.71 13.71 -13.88
N VAL A 291 29.70 14.43 -13.36
CA VAL A 291 29.95 15.86 -13.63
C VAL A 291 31.35 16.02 -14.22
N ALA A 292 31.64 17.12 -14.91
CA ALA A 292 32.96 17.33 -15.52
C ALA A 292 34.04 17.64 -14.46
N TYR A 293 33.96 18.81 -13.83
CA TYR A 293 34.84 19.33 -12.77
C TYR A 293 34.06 20.40 -11.99
N GLN A 294 34.40 20.71 -10.73
CA GLN A 294 33.65 21.71 -9.93
C GLN A 294 32.11 21.59 -10.00
N ASN A 295 31.56 20.36 -9.99
CA ASN A 295 30.13 20.05 -10.16
C ASN A 295 29.48 20.57 -11.45
N CYS A 296 30.29 20.73 -12.48
CA CYS A 296 29.85 21.11 -13.81
C CYS A 296 29.04 20.02 -14.51
N VAL A 297 27.73 20.19 -14.55
CA VAL A 297 26.81 19.28 -15.26
C VAL A 297 26.70 19.53 -16.77
N VAL A 298 27.04 20.74 -17.25
CA VAL A 298 27.03 21.08 -18.69
C VAL A 298 28.43 21.47 -19.14
N VAL A 299 29.05 20.63 -19.97
CA VAL A 299 30.39 20.90 -20.52
C VAL A 299 30.34 22.13 -21.42
N SER A 300 30.74 23.28 -20.88
CA SER A 300 30.86 24.54 -21.59
C SER A 300 32.24 25.15 -21.36
N THR A 301 32.63 26.11 -22.19
CA THR A 301 33.93 26.80 -22.13
C THR A 301 34.12 27.69 -20.89
N ASN A 302 33.08 27.90 -20.08
CA ASN A 302 33.13 28.64 -18.82
C ASN A 302 32.10 28.05 -17.85
N CYS A 303 32.49 27.00 -17.12
CA CYS A 303 31.53 26.30 -16.29
C CYS A 303 31.10 27.13 -15.08
N LYS A 304 29.81 27.47 -15.03
CA LYS A 304 29.16 28.23 -13.94
C LYS A 304 27.91 27.54 -13.40
N THR A 305 27.71 26.27 -13.77
CA THR A 305 26.51 25.50 -13.46
C THR A 305 26.86 24.41 -12.46
N ASP A 306 26.62 24.70 -11.20
CA ASP A 306 26.52 23.73 -10.11
C ASP A 306 25.01 23.51 -9.95
N ASN A 307 24.44 22.49 -10.57
CA ASN A 307 23.03 22.08 -10.45
C ASN A 307 22.94 20.61 -10.90
N GLY A 308 21.80 19.94 -10.76
CA GLY A 308 21.76 18.52 -11.13
C GLY A 308 20.46 17.78 -10.92
N THR A 309 19.38 18.43 -10.51
CA THR A 309 18.16 17.75 -10.09
C THR A 309 16.91 18.44 -10.67
N ASP A 310 16.26 17.78 -11.64
CA ASP A 310 15.00 18.19 -12.25
C ASP A 310 13.89 17.15 -11.99
N ILE A 311 13.43 17.11 -10.74
CA ILE A 311 12.37 16.18 -10.31
C ILE A 311 11.08 16.41 -11.12
N ALA A 312 10.69 17.67 -11.35
CA ALA A 312 9.47 17.98 -12.09
C ALA A 312 9.57 17.56 -13.57
N GLY A 313 10.74 17.73 -14.20
CA GLY A 313 11.03 17.28 -15.55
C GLY A 313 11.05 15.76 -15.67
N ALA A 314 11.60 15.07 -14.67
CA ALA A 314 11.56 13.61 -14.59
C ALA A 314 10.12 13.09 -14.45
N LEU A 315 9.33 13.68 -13.55
CA LEU A 315 7.90 13.37 -13.39
C LEU A 315 7.10 13.63 -14.68
N LYS A 316 7.42 14.69 -15.41
CA LYS A 316 6.81 14.97 -16.71
C LYS A 316 7.15 13.87 -17.72
N SER A 317 8.44 13.53 -17.82
CA SER A 317 8.93 12.55 -18.79
C SER A 317 8.38 11.14 -18.52
N ILE A 318 8.27 10.74 -17.24
CA ILE A 318 7.69 9.45 -16.89
C ILE A 318 6.17 9.44 -17.10
N ASN A 319 5.48 10.57 -16.84
CA ASN A 319 4.05 10.70 -17.14
C ASN A 319 3.75 10.43 -18.63
N ASP A 320 4.60 10.93 -19.53
CA ASP A 320 4.46 10.72 -20.97
C ASP A 320 4.69 9.25 -21.40
N LYS A 321 5.38 8.45 -20.57
CA LYS A 321 5.64 7.01 -20.81
C LYS A 321 4.59 6.07 -20.20
N MET A 322 3.87 6.49 -19.16
CA MET A 322 2.87 5.66 -18.49
C MET A 322 1.56 5.59 -19.28
N PRO A 323 0.94 4.40 -19.43
CA PRO A 323 -0.39 4.28 -20.03
C PRO A 323 -1.47 4.81 -19.09
N ASN A 324 -2.73 4.82 -19.54
CA ASN A 324 -3.85 5.10 -18.65
C ASN A 324 -4.12 3.88 -17.75
N PRO A 325 -4.27 4.09 -16.42
CA PRO A 325 -4.50 3.00 -15.48
C PRO A 325 -5.89 2.37 -15.66
N GLY A 326 -5.96 1.07 -15.43
CA GLY A 326 -7.22 0.33 -15.31
C GLY A 326 -7.52 -0.01 -13.85
N LEU A 327 -8.47 -0.93 -13.63
CA LEU A 327 -8.79 -1.42 -12.29
C LEU A 327 -7.76 -2.45 -11.80
N GLY A 328 -7.02 -3.08 -12.71
CA GLY A 328 -6.07 -4.15 -12.41
C GLY A 328 -6.72 -5.50 -12.19
N SER A 329 -7.93 -5.74 -12.72
CA SER A 329 -8.57 -7.06 -12.70
C SER A 329 -7.96 -8.01 -13.74
N ASN A 330 -8.38 -9.28 -13.69
CA ASN A 330 -8.03 -10.28 -14.71
C ASN A 330 -9.03 -10.31 -15.88
N SER A 331 -9.84 -9.26 -16.06
CA SER A 331 -10.82 -9.17 -17.15
C SER A 331 -10.13 -8.83 -18.48
N ALA A 332 -10.58 -9.41 -19.59
CA ALA A 332 -9.90 -9.33 -20.89
C ALA A 332 -9.66 -7.92 -21.47
N ASN A 333 -10.39 -6.89 -21.01
CA ASN A 333 -10.28 -5.51 -21.49
C ASN A 333 -9.86 -4.53 -20.38
N ASP A 334 -9.35 -5.03 -19.26
CA ASP A 334 -8.87 -4.20 -18.16
C ASP A 334 -7.34 -4.14 -18.16
N THR A 335 -6.79 -3.00 -17.73
CA THR A 335 -5.35 -2.78 -17.65
C THR A 335 -4.90 -2.74 -16.18
N PRO A 336 -3.60 -2.98 -15.90
CA PRO A 336 -3.06 -2.83 -14.56
C PRO A 336 -3.31 -1.44 -13.96
N GLN A 337 -3.26 -1.36 -12.63
CA GLN A 337 -3.09 -0.07 -11.98
C GLN A 337 -1.64 0.40 -12.20
N GLU A 338 -1.45 1.70 -12.37
CA GLU A 338 -0.13 2.29 -12.58
C GLU A 338 0.33 3.01 -11.30
N VAL A 339 1.59 2.82 -10.91
CA VAL A 339 2.17 3.44 -9.72
C VAL A 339 3.56 4.00 -10.00
N VAL A 340 3.79 5.27 -9.68
CA VAL A 340 5.13 5.86 -9.60
C VAL A 340 5.67 5.68 -8.18
N PHE A 341 6.87 5.12 -8.05
CA PHE A 341 7.65 5.15 -6.81
C PHE A 341 8.77 6.18 -6.97
N LEU A 342 8.62 7.34 -6.33
CA LEU A 342 9.62 8.39 -6.33
C LEU A 342 10.48 8.27 -5.08
N VAL A 343 11.79 8.06 -5.26
CA VAL A 343 12.78 8.04 -4.17
C VAL A 343 13.75 9.19 -4.38
N THR A 344 13.72 10.19 -3.50
CA THR A 344 14.45 11.46 -3.67
C THR A 344 14.64 12.15 -2.32
N ASP A 345 15.52 13.14 -2.27
CA ASP A 345 15.62 14.10 -1.17
C ASP A 345 14.70 15.33 -1.34
N GLY A 346 14.05 15.48 -2.50
CA GLY A 346 12.95 16.41 -2.73
C GLY A 346 13.33 17.85 -3.07
N VAL A 347 14.61 18.13 -3.30
CA VAL A 347 15.09 19.45 -3.71
C VAL A 347 15.35 19.46 -5.22
N GLU A 348 14.65 20.35 -5.93
CA GLU A 348 15.01 20.70 -7.30
C GLU A 348 16.18 21.68 -7.29
N ASP A 349 17.13 21.44 -8.19
CA ASP A 349 18.27 22.30 -8.44
C ASP A 349 18.62 22.25 -9.93
N LYS A 350 18.16 23.25 -10.69
CA LYS A 350 18.30 23.30 -12.14
C LYS A 350 18.34 24.73 -12.68
N ILE A 351 18.87 24.91 -13.88
CA ILE A 351 18.67 26.17 -14.61
C ILE A 351 17.24 26.19 -15.17
N SER A 352 16.48 27.21 -14.82
CA SER A 352 15.07 27.28 -15.21
C SER A 352 14.65 28.71 -15.54
N ALA A 353 13.66 28.84 -16.42
CA ALA A 353 12.97 30.11 -16.65
C ALA A 353 11.94 30.44 -15.56
N THR A 354 11.57 29.45 -14.73
CA THR A 354 10.58 29.59 -13.64
C THR A 354 11.09 28.96 -12.35
N CYS A 355 10.74 29.56 -11.22
CA CYS A 355 11.11 29.08 -9.89
C CYS A 355 9.93 29.27 -8.92
N PRO A 356 8.83 28.53 -9.10
CA PRO A 356 7.55 28.82 -8.45
C PRO A 356 7.58 28.76 -6.92
N ASN A 357 8.48 27.97 -6.33
CA ASN A 357 8.60 27.77 -4.89
C ASN A 357 9.82 28.45 -4.27
N ALA A 358 10.57 29.26 -5.03
CA ALA A 358 11.78 29.92 -4.53
C ALA A 358 12.15 31.20 -5.32
N SER A 359 13.34 31.74 -5.04
CA SER A 359 13.96 32.82 -5.82
C SER A 359 15.19 32.28 -6.54
N PHE A 360 15.56 32.88 -7.66
CA PHE A 360 16.74 32.48 -8.41
C PHE A 360 18.04 32.83 -7.68
N ALA A 361 18.97 31.87 -7.69
CA ALA A 361 20.38 32.12 -7.48
C ALA A 361 21.03 32.64 -8.78
N SER A 362 22.34 32.86 -8.74
CA SER A 362 23.12 33.29 -9.92
C SER A 362 22.89 32.38 -11.12
N ASN A 363 22.96 32.95 -12.34
CA ASN A 363 22.83 32.22 -13.62
C ASN A 363 21.46 31.54 -13.81
N SER A 364 20.38 32.10 -13.22
CA SER A 364 19.02 31.53 -13.32
C SER A 364 18.90 30.12 -12.71
N ARG A 365 19.76 29.77 -11.74
CA ARG A 365 19.66 28.54 -10.95
C ARG A 365 18.47 28.64 -10.01
N CYS A 366 17.52 27.72 -10.14
CA CYS A 366 16.38 27.59 -9.25
C CYS A 366 16.65 26.44 -8.28
N GLN A 367 16.67 26.76 -6.99
CA GLN A 367 16.80 25.80 -5.90
C GLN A 367 15.55 25.86 -5.03
N GLN A 368 14.74 24.80 -5.06
CA GLN A 368 13.42 24.82 -4.44
C GLN A 368 12.96 23.43 -3.99
N PRO A 369 12.03 23.35 -3.02
CA PRO A 369 11.25 22.15 -2.82
C PRO A 369 10.45 21.80 -4.08
N LEU A 370 10.29 20.50 -4.35
CA LEU A 370 9.55 19.96 -5.48
C LEU A 370 8.28 20.77 -5.83
N ASP A 371 8.19 21.22 -7.09
CA ASP A 371 6.92 21.67 -7.67
C ASP A 371 5.95 20.49 -7.86
N THR A 372 4.88 20.49 -7.05
CA THR A 372 3.88 19.42 -7.02
C THR A 372 2.88 19.42 -8.18
N THR A 373 2.97 20.40 -9.10
CA THR A 373 2.04 20.53 -10.23
C THR A 373 1.98 19.24 -11.06
N MET A 374 3.13 18.65 -11.38
CA MET A 374 3.16 17.41 -12.17
C MET A 374 2.65 16.21 -11.36
N CYS A 375 2.85 16.19 -10.05
CA CYS A 375 2.26 15.17 -9.18
C CYS A 375 0.74 15.22 -9.22
N LYS A 376 0.14 16.42 -9.27
CA LYS A 376 -1.31 16.57 -9.47
C LYS A 376 -1.74 16.01 -10.82
N THR A 377 -1.05 16.36 -11.91
CA THR A 377 -1.35 15.84 -13.26
C THR A 377 -1.34 14.32 -13.30
N ILE A 378 -0.33 13.68 -12.73
CA ILE A 378 -0.24 12.21 -12.66
C ILE A 378 -1.39 11.62 -11.84
N LYS A 379 -1.68 12.18 -10.67
CA LYS A 379 -2.77 11.71 -9.79
C LYS A 379 -4.16 11.89 -10.42
N ASP A 380 -4.38 12.98 -11.16
CA ASP A 380 -5.64 13.24 -11.87
C ASP A 380 -5.91 12.19 -12.97
N ARG A 381 -4.87 11.52 -13.49
CA ARG A 381 -5.00 10.38 -14.41
C ARG A 381 -5.39 9.07 -13.70
N GLY A 382 -5.49 9.07 -12.37
CA GLY A 382 -5.72 7.86 -11.57
C GLY A 382 -4.46 7.06 -11.25
N ILE A 383 -3.27 7.59 -11.56
CA ILE A 383 -1.98 6.95 -11.27
C ILE A 383 -1.59 7.25 -9.81
N LYS A 384 -1.19 6.22 -9.07
CA LYS A 384 -0.76 6.38 -7.68
C LYS A 384 0.69 6.88 -7.65
N ILE A 385 1.03 7.76 -6.71
CA ILE A 385 2.41 8.16 -6.45
C ILE A 385 2.76 7.76 -5.03
N ALA A 386 3.72 6.85 -4.89
CA ALA A 386 4.38 6.52 -3.65
C ALA A 386 5.69 7.30 -3.56
N VAL A 387 5.92 7.99 -2.45
CA VAL A 387 7.11 8.81 -2.25
C VAL A 387 7.87 8.31 -1.03
N LEU A 388 9.13 7.93 -1.25
CA LEU A 388 10.08 7.69 -0.18
C LEU A 388 11.03 8.89 -0.11
N TYR A 389 10.81 9.73 0.91
CA TYR A 389 11.70 10.84 1.21
C TYR A 389 12.95 10.31 1.91
N THR A 390 14.09 10.42 1.25
CA THR A 390 15.40 10.21 1.87
C THR A 390 15.84 11.54 2.46
N GLU A 391 15.89 11.62 3.79
CA GLU A 391 16.08 12.89 4.51
C GLU A 391 17.20 13.75 3.90
N TYR A 392 16.88 15.02 3.62
CA TYR A 392 17.89 16.00 3.23
C TYR A 392 18.76 16.29 4.47
N LEU A 393 19.99 15.81 4.47
CA LEU A 393 20.85 15.90 5.65
C LEU A 393 21.43 17.31 5.78
N GLN A 394 21.20 17.93 6.94
CA GLN A 394 21.68 19.28 7.22
C GLN A 394 23.21 19.29 7.37
N LEU A 395 23.89 20.17 6.63
CA LEU A 395 25.35 20.36 6.71
C LEU A 395 25.70 21.49 7.68
N ILE A 396 25.26 21.34 8.92
CA ILE A 396 25.49 22.28 10.01
C ILE A 396 26.62 21.74 10.89
N ALA A 397 27.58 22.60 11.27
CA ALA A 397 28.64 22.22 12.18
C ALA A 397 28.05 21.77 13.53
N ASP A 398 28.37 20.54 13.93
CA ASP A 398 27.94 19.96 15.20
C ASP A 398 29.01 19.00 15.72
N VAL A 399 29.44 19.25 16.95
CA VAL A 399 30.46 18.45 17.64
C VAL A 399 30.01 17.01 17.88
N ASN A 400 28.70 16.76 17.93
CA ASN A 400 28.13 15.43 18.15
C ASN A 400 28.08 14.60 16.86
N THR A 401 27.97 15.25 15.70
CA THR A 401 27.92 14.58 14.39
C THR A 401 29.31 14.48 13.74
N GLY A 402 30.28 15.25 14.24
CA GLY A 402 31.62 15.31 13.66
C GLY A 402 31.70 16.15 12.39
N ILE A 403 30.64 16.89 12.04
CA ILE A 403 30.64 17.89 10.97
C ILE A 403 31.35 19.13 11.49
N GLN A 404 32.51 19.46 10.92
CA GLN A 404 33.38 20.50 11.45
C GLN A 404 33.09 21.91 10.93
N LYS A 405 32.35 22.04 9.82
CA LYS A 405 32.08 23.31 9.14
C LYS A 405 30.64 23.35 8.66
N THR A 406 29.96 24.48 8.91
CA THR A 406 28.64 24.76 8.35
C THR A 406 28.79 25.16 6.89
N ASP A 407 27.97 24.58 6.02
CA ASP A 407 27.91 24.97 4.62
C ASP A 407 27.06 26.24 4.45
N GLN A 408 27.71 27.35 4.10
CA GLN A 408 27.02 28.64 3.98
C GLN A 408 26.05 28.70 2.79
N TRP A 409 26.30 27.93 1.73
CA TRP A 409 25.40 27.89 0.56
C TRP A 409 24.08 27.20 0.93
N TYR A 410 24.17 26.03 1.59
CA TYR A 410 23.02 25.33 2.16
C TYR A 410 22.22 26.25 3.08
N MET A 411 22.87 26.95 4.01
CA MET A 411 22.19 27.86 4.93
C MET A 411 21.44 28.99 4.21
N ASN A 412 22.02 29.53 3.13
CA ASN A 412 21.42 30.65 2.40
C ASN A 412 20.23 30.22 1.51
N TRP A 413 20.32 29.03 0.92
CA TRP A 413 19.42 28.64 -0.17
C TRP A 413 18.45 27.52 0.18
N ILE A 414 18.83 26.58 1.04
CA ILE A 414 18.07 25.34 1.29
C ILE A 414 17.53 25.28 2.72
N ASP A 415 18.29 25.67 3.74
CA ASP A 415 17.96 25.49 5.16
C ASP A 415 16.54 25.98 5.51
N LYS A 416 16.12 27.14 5.00
CA LYS A 416 14.76 27.70 5.23
C LYS A 416 13.61 26.76 4.82
N TYR A 417 13.86 25.82 3.90
CA TYR A 417 12.88 24.82 3.47
C TYR A 417 12.96 23.51 4.28
N ASP A 418 14.03 23.35 5.05
CA ASP A 418 14.34 22.20 5.88
C ASP A 418 14.00 22.44 7.37
N GLN A 419 13.63 23.69 7.72
CA GLN A 419 13.21 24.07 9.07
C GLN A 419 11.69 23.85 9.31
N PRO A 420 11.25 23.57 10.56
CA PRO A 420 12.05 23.49 11.80
C PRO A 420 12.81 22.17 11.96
N THR A 421 12.44 21.14 11.20
CA THR A 421 13.21 19.90 11.05
C THR A 421 13.03 19.37 9.63
N SER A 422 14.02 18.65 9.13
CA SER A 422 14.05 18.09 7.77
C SER A 422 12.79 17.27 7.42
N LEU A 423 12.15 16.66 8.41
CA LEU A 423 10.95 15.82 8.27
C LEU A 423 9.63 16.59 8.31
N THR A 424 9.66 17.84 8.74
CA THR A 424 8.46 18.70 8.87
C THR A 424 8.54 19.98 8.06
N GLY A 425 9.72 20.27 7.50
CA GLY A 425 9.96 21.40 6.62
C GLY A 425 9.23 21.32 5.30
N LYS A 426 9.37 22.38 4.51
CA LYS A 426 8.68 22.55 3.23
C LYS A 426 9.05 21.48 2.21
N ILE A 427 10.27 20.95 2.24
CA ILE A 427 10.70 19.80 1.42
C ILE A 427 9.82 18.58 1.69
N ALA A 428 9.77 18.14 2.95
CA ALA A 428 8.94 17.02 3.38
C ALA A 428 7.45 17.24 3.07
N GLN A 429 6.93 18.44 3.34
CA GLN A 429 5.53 18.77 3.06
C GLN A 429 5.19 18.70 1.56
N ASN A 430 6.06 19.20 0.68
CA ASN A 430 5.83 19.14 -0.76
C ASN A 430 5.92 17.69 -1.29
N LEU A 431 6.87 16.89 -0.80
CA LEU A 431 6.93 15.46 -1.11
C LEU A 431 5.69 14.70 -0.63
N GLN A 432 5.21 15.00 0.58
CA GLN A 432 3.97 14.42 1.11
C GLN A 432 2.74 14.85 0.28
N ALA A 433 2.68 16.10 -0.17
CA ALA A 433 1.63 16.60 -1.04
C ALA A 433 1.70 16.01 -2.46
N CYS A 434 2.90 15.68 -2.95
CA CYS A 434 3.10 14.97 -4.20
C CYS A 434 2.53 13.54 -4.13
N ALA A 435 2.79 12.82 -3.03
CA ALA A 435 2.30 11.47 -2.81
C ALA A 435 0.76 11.36 -2.90
N SER A 436 0.28 10.17 -3.25
CA SER A 436 -1.12 9.80 -3.06
C SER A 436 -1.42 9.56 -1.57
N PRO A 437 -2.69 9.69 -1.13
CA PRO A 437 -3.05 9.52 0.27
C PRO A 437 -2.53 8.20 0.86
N GLY A 438 -1.77 8.29 1.95
CA GLY A 438 -1.21 7.12 2.64
C GLY A 438 0.07 6.55 2.02
N PHE A 439 0.58 7.06 0.89
CA PHE A 439 1.79 6.54 0.23
C PHE A 439 2.99 7.49 0.33
N TYR A 440 3.13 8.15 1.47
CA TYR A 440 4.33 8.91 1.82
C TYR A 440 5.03 8.23 2.99
N ASN A 441 6.35 8.08 2.89
CA ASN A 441 7.20 7.68 4.00
C ASN A 441 8.49 8.51 3.99
N ALA A 442 9.00 8.85 5.18
CA ALA A 442 10.24 9.60 5.34
C ALA A 442 11.22 8.77 6.16
N VAL A 443 12.46 8.65 5.66
CA VAL A 443 13.50 7.87 6.33
C VAL A 443 14.48 8.82 6.98
N LYS A 444 14.59 8.74 8.31
CA LYS A 444 15.58 9.54 9.05
C LYS A 444 16.99 9.01 8.86
N ASN A 445 17.97 9.86 9.10
CA ASN A 445 19.38 9.51 9.19
C ASN A 445 19.60 8.26 10.08
N GLY A 446 20.28 7.25 9.53
CA GLY A 446 20.55 5.97 10.23
C GLY A 446 19.40 4.97 10.28
N GLN A 447 18.21 5.30 9.75
CA GLN A 447 17.13 4.33 9.59
C GLN A 447 17.31 3.48 8.31
N ASN A 448 16.74 2.28 8.32
CA ASN A 448 16.88 1.33 7.22
C ASN A 448 15.98 1.72 6.03
N ILE A 449 16.58 2.31 4.98
CA ILE A 449 15.88 2.67 3.73
C ILE A 449 15.24 1.44 3.08
N SER A 450 15.87 0.26 3.16
CA SER A 450 15.32 -0.97 2.58
C SER A 450 14.01 -1.39 3.24
N ASP A 451 13.92 -1.30 4.56
CA ASP A 451 12.68 -1.62 5.29
C ASP A 451 11.60 -0.58 4.96
N ALA A 452 11.96 0.71 4.95
CA ALA A 452 11.01 1.78 4.66
C ALA A 452 10.43 1.69 3.23
N LEU A 453 11.25 1.34 2.24
CA LEU A 453 10.80 1.11 0.86
C LEU A 453 9.93 -0.16 0.77
N THR A 454 10.32 -1.22 1.49
CA THR A 454 9.57 -2.48 1.56
C THR A 454 8.18 -2.25 2.15
N ASP A 455 8.08 -1.57 3.28
CA ASP A 455 6.82 -1.25 3.95
C ASP A 455 5.92 -0.36 3.08
N LEU A 456 6.51 0.64 2.43
CA LEU A 456 5.78 1.51 1.50
C LEU A 456 5.24 0.71 0.30
N PHE A 457 6.05 -0.20 -0.25
CA PHE A 457 5.62 -1.09 -1.33
C PHE A 457 4.48 -2.01 -0.90
N ILE A 458 4.62 -2.71 0.24
CA ILE A 458 3.58 -3.60 0.76
C ILE A 458 2.28 -2.82 0.99
N LYS A 459 2.36 -1.62 1.56
CA LYS A 459 1.19 -0.76 1.78
C LYS A 459 0.47 -0.40 0.47
N VAL A 460 1.21 -0.11 -0.59
CA VAL A 460 0.63 0.14 -1.92
C VAL A 460 0.00 -1.14 -2.48
N ALA A 461 0.72 -2.25 -2.47
CA ALA A 461 0.29 -3.54 -3.02
C ALA A 461 -0.95 -4.11 -2.32
N SER A 462 -1.13 -3.81 -1.03
CA SER A 462 -2.26 -4.28 -0.21
C SER A 462 -3.45 -3.31 -0.17
N SER A 463 -3.35 -2.12 -0.78
CA SER A 463 -4.34 -1.03 -0.61
C SER A 463 -5.76 -1.32 -1.12
N THR A 464 -5.99 -2.40 -1.87
CA THR A 464 -7.32 -2.72 -2.46
C THR A 464 -7.92 -4.04 -1.97
N ALA A 465 -7.16 -4.90 -1.31
CA ALA A 465 -7.67 -6.16 -0.81
C ALA A 465 -8.47 -5.95 0.48
N SER A 466 -9.71 -6.43 0.54
CA SER A 466 -10.58 -6.27 1.70
C SER A 466 -11.64 -7.35 1.77
N LEU A 467 -12.10 -7.69 2.97
CA LEU A 467 -13.26 -8.53 3.23
C LEU A 467 -14.19 -7.76 4.18
N VAL A 468 -15.47 -7.65 3.80
CA VAL A 468 -16.55 -7.08 4.59
C VAL A 468 -17.68 -8.10 4.63
N GLN A 469 -18.17 -8.39 5.83
CA GLN A 469 -19.32 -9.25 6.05
C GLN A 469 -20.51 -8.39 6.45
#